data_AF-A0AAE0Y4V3-F1
#
_entry.id   AF-A0AAE0Y4V3-F1
#
_cell.length_a   1.000
_cell.length_b   1.000
_cell.length_c   1.000
_cell.angle_alpha   90.00
_cell.angle_beta   90.00
_cell.angle_gamma   90.00
#
_symmetry.space_group_name_H-M   'P 1'
#
loop_
_entity.id
_entity.type
_entity.pdbx_description
1 polymer ?
#
loop_
_entity_poly.entity_id
_entity_poly.type
_entity_poly.pdbx_seq_one_letter_code
_entity_poly.pdbx_strand_id
1 'polypeptide(L)'
;MSKQFKLLLLSAAVEEANFQEILIAAYAKRLRVAKRKHRFWIHPFLNKRKEYGAFYHLVRELELDEEKYIEYFRMSPQQLDMLLSYVGPLITKQRAVREPIDAKQRLAICLRFLATGETYKSLATQYRVGATTVSRIVPEFLTTPKTAAEWQAKAVAFQQRWDYPHCVGAIDGKHVVVEAPANSGSLYYNYKRRFSMVLLAVVDADYKFTYIDIGAYGKQSDGAVSSASSSGLAFAAPNNQLNLPEDSAIDGADHLGPLPYVIVADEAFPLQRHMMRPFPGKSSTLEQDAYNYRHSRARRVVENAFVILSERWRVYHTKITVLLESVKKLVMATTVLHNMLQRQRGASSESTDAADSHVQQAAALQPLHRMGSRGTNAAIDIRNKFSQYFTEYPLPWQNSYVRRGLTN
;
A
#
# COMPACT_ATOMS: atom_id res chain seq x y z
N MET A 1 -13.18 -59.53 -14.37
CA MET A 1 -13.34 -58.32 -13.52
C MET A 1 -14.03 -58.69 -12.22
N SER A 2 -13.31 -58.58 -11.10
CA SER A 2 -13.80 -58.90 -9.75
C SER A 2 -15.07 -58.11 -9.39
N LYS A 3 -16.01 -58.73 -8.64
CA LYS A 3 -17.22 -58.06 -8.09
C LYS A 3 -16.88 -56.79 -7.30
N GLN A 4 -15.70 -56.71 -6.68
CA GLN A 4 -15.23 -55.50 -5.98
C GLN A 4 -14.95 -54.34 -6.94
N PHE A 5 -14.47 -54.60 -8.15
CA PHE A 5 -14.14 -53.54 -9.13
C PHE A 5 -15.39 -52.88 -9.70
N LYS A 6 -16.48 -53.65 -9.90
CA LYS A 6 -17.79 -53.12 -10.30
C LYS A 6 -18.44 -52.29 -9.19
N LEU A 7 -18.27 -52.67 -7.91
CA LEU A 7 -18.79 -51.89 -6.78
C LEU A 7 -18.06 -50.55 -6.63
N LEU A 8 -16.74 -50.52 -6.87
CA LEU A 8 -15.92 -49.31 -6.81
C LEU A 8 -16.22 -48.33 -7.95
N LEU A 9 -16.51 -48.84 -9.16
CA LEU A 9 -16.96 -48.02 -10.28
C LEU A 9 -18.38 -47.48 -10.07
N LEU A 10 -19.28 -48.27 -9.46
CA LEU A 10 -20.62 -47.81 -9.09
C LEU A 10 -20.58 -46.78 -7.95
N SER A 11 -19.71 -46.95 -6.94
CA SER A 11 -19.55 -45.95 -5.88
C SER A 11 -18.90 -44.66 -6.39
N ALA A 12 -17.90 -44.76 -7.28
CA ALA A 12 -17.28 -43.59 -7.91
C ALA A 12 -18.26 -42.85 -8.86
N ALA A 13 -19.07 -43.58 -9.63
CA ALA A 13 -20.11 -42.98 -10.47
C ALA A 13 -21.25 -42.33 -9.65
N VAL A 14 -21.59 -42.91 -8.49
CA VAL A 14 -22.56 -42.32 -7.55
C VAL A 14 -21.96 -41.08 -6.85
N GLU A 15 -20.67 -41.06 -6.53
CA GLU A 15 -19.97 -39.88 -6.00
C GLU A 15 -19.79 -38.77 -7.05
N GLU A 16 -19.47 -39.10 -8.31
CA GLU A 16 -19.40 -38.12 -9.41
C GLU A 16 -20.76 -37.53 -9.76
N ALA A 17 -21.83 -38.34 -9.78
CA ALA A 17 -23.20 -37.85 -9.95
C ALA A 17 -23.60 -36.90 -8.82
N ASN A 18 -23.25 -37.23 -7.57
CA ASN A 18 -23.45 -36.34 -6.43
C ASN A 18 -22.61 -35.06 -6.53
N PHE A 19 -21.37 -35.13 -7.02
CA PHE A 19 -20.50 -33.97 -7.15
C PHE A 19 -20.94 -33.03 -8.27
N GLN A 20 -21.38 -33.56 -9.41
CA GLN A 20 -21.98 -32.76 -10.48
C GLN A 20 -23.31 -32.14 -10.03
N GLU A 21 -24.15 -32.87 -9.31
CA GLU A 21 -25.38 -32.31 -8.73
C GLU A 21 -25.09 -31.25 -7.66
N ILE A 22 -24.07 -31.43 -6.84
CA ILE A 22 -23.61 -30.43 -5.86
C ILE A 22 -23.03 -29.20 -6.58
N LEU A 23 -22.27 -29.39 -7.66
CA LEU A 23 -21.72 -28.29 -8.47
C LEU A 23 -22.83 -27.55 -9.21
N ILE A 24 -23.81 -28.26 -9.78
CA ILE A 24 -24.98 -27.67 -10.42
C ILE A 24 -25.85 -26.97 -9.37
N ALA A 25 -26.03 -27.54 -8.18
CA ALA A 25 -26.77 -26.91 -7.08
C ALA A 25 -26.01 -25.71 -6.51
N ALA A 26 -24.68 -25.75 -6.42
CA ALA A 26 -23.84 -24.65 -5.98
C ALA A 26 -23.80 -23.53 -7.04
N TYR A 27 -23.70 -23.88 -8.31
CA TYR A 27 -23.77 -22.97 -9.45
C TYR A 27 -25.17 -22.36 -9.58
N ALA A 28 -26.23 -23.17 -9.46
CA ALA A 28 -27.61 -22.73 -9.41
C ALA A 28 -27.90 -21.91 -8.16
N LYS A 29 -27.27 -22.17 -7.00
CA LYS A 29 -27.34 -21.34 -5.79
C LYS A 29 -26.58 -20.03 -5.97
N ARG A 30 -25.46 -20.02 -6.71
CA ARG A 30 -24.69 -18.82 -7.10
C ARG A 30 -25.45 -17.97 -8.12
N LEU A 31 -26.21 -18.59 -9.03
CA LEU A 31 -27.14 -17.94 -9.95
C LEU A 31 -28.47 -17.53 -9.28
N ARG A 32 -28.93 -18.28 -8.26
CA ARG A 32 -30.08 -18.00 -7.39
C ARG A 32 -29.75 -17.12 -6.19
N VAL A 33 -28.50 -16.66 -6.02
CA VAL A 33 -28.26 -15.35 -5.41
C VAL A 33 -28.83 -14.37 -6.42
N ALA A 34 -30.16 -14.30 -6.45
CA ALA A 34 -30.92 -13.33 -7.19
C ALA A 34 -30.24 -12.02 -6.84
N LYS A 35 -29.67 -11.34 -7.84
CA LYS A 35 -29.26 -9.94 -7.70
C LYS A 35 -30.44 -9.29 -7.02
N ARG A 36 -30.34 -9.01 -5.72
CA ARG A 36 -31.44 -8.43 -4.94
C ARG A 36 -31.90 -7.27 -5.80
N LYS A 37 -33.13 -7.35 -6.35
CA LYS A 37 -33.64 -6.27 -7.17
C LYS A 37 -33.55 -5.05 -6.27
N HIS A 38 -32.63 -4.14 -6.61
CA HIS A 38 -32.39 -2.98 -5.79
C HIS A 38 -33.73 -2.25 -5.71
N ARG A 39 -34.31 -2.18 -4.51
CA ARG A 39 -35.61 -1.51 -4.28
C ARG A 39 -35.61 -0.10 -4.88
N PHE A 40 -34.43 0.52 -4.90
CA PHE A 40 -34.19 1.79 -5.56
C PHE A 40 -32.87 1.75 -6.32
N TRP A 41 -32.87 2.25 -7.56
CA TRP A 41 -31.66 2.48 -8.36
C TRP A 41 -30.72 3.49 -7.66
N ILE A 42 -31.31 4.52 -7.06
CA ILE A 42 -30.69 5.45 -6.11
C ILE A 42 -31.71 5.65 -5.00
N HIS A 43 -31.29 5.51 -3.74
CA HIS A 43 -32.20 5.72 -2.61
C HIS A 43 -32.73 7.17 -2.63
N PRO A 44 -34.04 7.43 -2.43
CA PRO A 44 -34.62 8.78 -2.50
C PRO A 44 -33.89 9.83 -1.64
N PHE A 45 -33.38 9.40 -0.48
CA PHE A 45 -32.50 10.22 0.38
C PHE A 45 -31.29 10.84 -0.36
N LEU A 46 -30.66 10.07 -1.24
CA LEU A 46 -29.47 10.46 -2.00
C LEU A 46 -29.82 11.28 -3.25
N ASN A 47 -31.04 11.18 -3.77
CA ASN A 47 -31.47 12.04 -4.89
C ASN A 47 -31.49 13.51 -4.49
N LYS A 48 -31.76 13.80 -3.22
CA LYS A 48 -31.75 15.16 -2.66
C LYS A 48 -30.34 15.64 -2.26
N ARG A 49 -29.29 15.13 -2.94
CA ARG A 49 -27.89 15.49 -2.66
C ARG A 49 -27.62 16.98 -2.86
N LYS A 50 -28.17 17.57 -3.93
CA LYS A 50 -27.98 19.00 -4.24
C LYS A 50 -28.77 19.93 -3.29
N GLU A 51 -29.83 19.42 -2.67
CA GLU A 51 -30.73 20.17 -1.77
C GLU A 51 -30.34 20.11 -0.29
N TYR A 52 -29.61 19.07 0.13
CA TYR A 52 -29.33 18.85 1.55
C TYR A 52 -27.95 18.22 1.81
N GLY A 53 -27.14 17.99 0.78
CA GLY A 53 -25.79 17.50 0.96
C GLY A 53 -24.89 18.62 1.48
N ALA A 54 -24.06 18.32 2.49
CA ALA A 54 -23.20 19.32 3.12
C ALA A 54 -22.36 20.15 2.14
N PHE A 55 -21.92 19.55 1.03
CA PHE A 55 -21.17 20.26 -0.01
C PHE A 55 -21.91 21.46 -0.64
N TYR A 56 -23.23 21.37 -0.78
CA TYR A 56 -24.01 22.41 -1.46
C TYR A 56 -24.55 23.49 -0.51
N HIS A 57 -24.51 23.26 0.80
CA HIS A 57 -25.01 24.18 1.82
C HIS A 57 -23.90 24.56 2.78
N LEU A 58 -23.57 23.65 3.71
CA LEU A 58 -22.56 23.89 4.73
C LEU A 58 -21.21 24.34 4.15
N VAL A 59 -20.69 23.66 3.13
CA VAL A 59 -19.40 24.04 2.55
C VAL A 59 -19.45 25.41 1.88
N ARG A 60 -20.57 25.79 1.26
CA ARG A 60 -20.74 27.13 0.67
C ARG A 60 -20.86 28.22 1.72
N GLU A 61 -21.55 27.94 2.83
CA GLU A 61 -21.60 28.86 3.98
C GLU A 61 -20.21 29.05 4.58
N LEU A 62 -19.45 27.96 4.73
CA LEU A 62 -18.09 28.02 5.23
C LEU A 62 -17.16 28.79 4.28
N GLU A 63 -17.38 28.80 2.96
CA GLU A 63 -16.56 29.61 2.03
C GLU A 63 -16.65 31.12 2.34
N LEU A 64 -17.67 31.57 3.09
CA LEU A 64 -17.84 32.95 3.54
C LEU A 64 -17.15 33.25 4.88
N ASP A 65 -16.74 32.21 5.62
CA ASP A 65 -16.06 32.31 6.92
C ASP A 65 -14.77 31.48 6.86
N GLU A 66 -13.67 32.16 6.54
CA GLU A 66 -12.38 31.52 6.32
C GLU A 66 -11.86 30.75 7.56
N GLU A 67 -12.10 31.26 8.76
CA GLU A 67 -11.71 30.59 10.00
C GLU A 67 -12.46 29.27 10.16
N LYS A 68 -13.78 29.28 9.96
CA LYS A 68 -14.60 28.06 10.02
C LYS A 68 -14.29 27.10 8.88
N TYR A 69 -13.95 27.61 7.69
CA TYR A 69 -13.50 26.78 6.58
C TYR A 69 -12.20 26.04 6.90
N ILE A 70 -11.22 26.74 7.47
CA ILE A 70 -9.97 26.17 7.93
C ILE A 70 -10.21 25.18 9.07
N GLU A 71 -11.12 25.44 10.00
CA GLU A 71 -11.50 24.44 11.01
C GLU A 71 -12.08 23.16 10.38
N TYR A 72 -12.92 23.32 9.35
CA TYR A 72 -13.65 22.23 8.72
C TYR A 72 -12.79 21.37 7.78
N PHE A 73 -11.90 21.98 6.99
CA PHE A 73 -11.04 21.33 5.98
C PHE A 73 -9.55 21.31 6.31
N ARG A 74 -9.11 22.05 7.33
CA ARG A 74 -7.69 22.27 7.69
C ARG A 74 -6.86 22.98 6.63
N MET A 75 -7.53 23.73 5.74
CA MET A 75 -6.92 24.57 4.70
C MET A 75 -7.90 25.65 4.29
N SER A 76 -7.41 26.76 3.71
CA SER A 76 -8.25 27.85 3.23
C SER A 76 -8.99 27.50 1.91
N PRO A 77 -10.04 28.23 1.52
CA PRO A 77 -10.72 28.04 0.25
C PRO A 77 -9.77 28.15 -0.95
N GLN A 78 -8.84 29.11 -0.92
CA GLN A 78 -7.86 29.33 -1.99
C GLN A 78 -6.88 28.16 -2.08
N GLN A 79 -6.48 27.57 -0.96
CA GLN A 79 -5.64 26.37 -0.94
C GLN A 79 -6.38 25.17 -1.51
N LEU A 80 -7.68 25.02 -1.23
CA LEU A 80 -8.50 23.96 -1.81
C LEU A 80 -8.68 24.14 -3.32
N ASP A 81 -8.96 25.35 -3.80
CA ASP A 81 -9.11 25.64 -5.23
C ASP A 81 -7.77 25.47 -5.98
N MET A 82 -6.67 25.86 -5.36
CA MET A 82 -5.33 25.58 -5.87
C MET A 82 -5.12 24.05 -5.98
N LEU A 83 -5.45 23.30 -4.93
CA LEU A 83 -5.34 21.84 -4.93
C LEU A 83 -6.21 21.21 -6.02
N LEU A 84 -7.45 21.71 -6.17
CA LEU A 84 -8.41 21.29 -7.18
C LEU A 84 -7.89 21.54 -8.59
N SER A 85 -7.18 22.63 -8.84
CA SER A 85 -6.61 22.89 -10.18
C SER A 85 -5.63 21.79 -10.61
N TYR A 86 -4.91 21.19 -9.65
CA TYR A 86 -3.98 20.08 -9.91
C TYR A 86 -4.67 18.71 -10.01
N VAL A 87 -5.62 18.40 -9.12
CA VAL A 87 -6.25 17.06 -9.09
C VAL A 87 -7.53 16.95 -9.88
N GLY A 88 -8.19 18.08 -10.15
CA GLY A 88 -9.46 18.17 -10.86
C GLY A 88 -9.50 17.35 -12.14
N PRO A 89 -8.51 17.49 -13.05
CA PRO A 89 -8.47 16.70 -14.29
C PRO A 89 -8.42 15.18 -14.06
N LEU A 90 -7.83 14.73 -12.95
CA LEU A 90 -7.64 13.30 -12.64
C LEU A 90 -8.86 12.66 -11.95
N ILE A 91 -9.59 13.45 -11.17
CA ILE A 91 -10.74 12.96 -10.37
C ILE A 91 -12.08 13.31 -11.02
N THR A 92 -12.09 14.15 -12.05
CA THR A 92 -13.28 14.42 -12.86
C THR A 92 -13.72 13.14 -13.55
N LYS A 93 -14.99 12.80 -13.38
CA LYS A 93 -15.60 11.62 -14.02
C LYS A 93 -16.45 12.07 -15.18
N GLN A 94 -16.39 11.31 -16.27
CA GLN A 94 -17.28 11.52 -17.41
C GLN A 94 -18.71 11.11 -17.04
N ARG A 95 -19.69 11.87 -17.54
CA ARG A 95 -21.09 11.48 -17.44
C ARG A 95 -21.33 10.29 -18.38
N ALA A 96 -21.52 9.11 -17.81
CA ALA A 96 -21.96 7.93 -18.56
C ALA A 96 -23.49 7.80 -18.46
N VAL A 97 -23.99 7.27 -17.34
CA VAL A 97 -25.43 7.04 -17.11
C VAL A 97 -25.98 7.91 -15.98
N ARG A 98 -25.14 8.28 -15.01
CA ARG A 98 -25.50 9.12 -13.86
C ARG A 98 -24.69 10.41 -13.92
N GLU A 99 -25.26 11.48 -13.37
CA GLU A 99 -24.50 12.69 -13.12
C GLU A 99 -23.38 12.39 -12.10
N PRO A 100 -22.11 12.56 -12.48
CA PRO A 100 -20.99 12.28 -11.60
C PRO A 100 -21.00 13.25 -10.41
N ILE A 101 -20.31 12.84 -9.33
CA ILE A 101 -19.98 13.75 -8.24
C ILE A 101 -18.89 14.67 -8.76
N ASP A 102 -19.10 15.97 -8.64
CA ASP A 102 -18.17 17.01 -9.11
C ASP A 102 -16.79 16.87 -8.46
N ALA A 103 -15.72 17.23 -9.19
CA ALA A 103 -14.35 17.10 -8.72
C ALA A 103 -14.10 17.86 -7.40
N LYS A 104 -14.63 19.08 -7.26
CA LYS A 104 -14.51 19.87 -6.01
C LYS A 104 -15.22 19.16 -4.87
N GLN A 105 -16.39 18.57 -5.12
CA GLN A 105 -17.11 17.77 -4.13
C GLN A 105 -16.35 16.50 -3.73
N ARG A 106 -15.74 15.79 -4.69
CA ARG A 106 -14.93 14.60 -4.41
C ARG A 106 -13.73 14.95 -3.52
N LEU A 107 -13.06 16.04 -3.87
CA LEU A 107 -11.93 16.56 -3.09
C LEU A 107 -12.38 16.97 -1.69
N ALA A 108 -13.49 17.70 -1.55
CA ALA A 108 -14.07 18.08 -0.26
C ALA A 108 -14.41 16.86 0.60
N ILE A 109 -15.01 15.80 0.04
CA ILE A 109 -15.30 14.55 0.78
C ILE A 109 -14.00 13.90 1.28
N CYS A 110 -12.96 13.86 0.43
CA CYS A 110 -11.66 13.32 0.81
C CYS A 110 -11.01 14.15 1.91
N LEU A 111 -10.91 15.48 1.73
CA LEU A 111 -10.34 16.39 2.71
C LEU A 111 -11.11 16.37 4.02
N ARG A 112 -12.44 16.25 3.97
CA ARG A 112 -13.24 16.09 5.19
C ARG A 112 -12.94 14.77 5.90
N PHE A 113 -12.84 13.67 5.15
CA PHE A 113 -12.37 12.39 5.71
C PHE A 113 -10.96 12.51 6.31
N LEU A 114 -10.07 13.28 5.71
CA LEU A 114 -8.72 13.49 6.23
C LEU A 114 -8.69 14.38 7.48
N ALA A 115 -9.55 15.40 7.52
CA ALA A 115 -9.65 16.35 8.63
C ALA A 115 -10.31 15.75 9.88
N THR A 116 -11.32 14.87 9.70
CA THR A 116 -12.12 14.33 10.81
C THR A 116 -12.19 12.83 10.89
N GLY A 117 -11.97 12.15 9.76
CA GLY A 117 -12.05 10.69 9.49
C GLY A 117 -13.13 9.93 10.21
N GLU A 118 -14.27 10.56 10.18
CA GLU A 118 -15.52 9.88 10.40
C GLU A 118 -15.62 8.64 9.49
N THR A 119 -16.44 7.68 9.90
CA THR A 119 -16.64 6.47 9.11
C THR A 119 -17.19 6.81 7.72
N TYR A 120 -16.94 5.96 6.71
CA TYR A 120 -17.52 6.16 5.37
C TYR A 120 -19.05 6.28 5.38
N LYS A 121 -19.73 5.63 6.35
CA LYS A 121 -21.18 5.74 6.53
C LYS A 121 -21.60 7.12 7.06
N SER A 122 -20.83 7.70 7.98
CA SER A 122 -21.09 9.06 8.50
C SER A 122 -20.96 10.10 7.38
N LEU A 123 -19.84 10.09 6.67
CA LEU A 123 -19.59 11.00 5.56
C LEU A 123 -20.58 10.82 4.41
N ALA A 124 -20.97 9.58 4.12
CA ALA A 124 -21.99 9.27 3.12
C ALA A 124 -23.33 9.92 3.46
N THR A 125 -23.74 9.87 4.72
CA THR A 125 -24.96 10.52 5.20
C THR A 125 -24.84 12.05 5.10
N GLN A 126 -23.74 12.63 5.58
CA GLN A 126 -23.52 14.08 5.59
C GLN A 126 -23.48 14.69 4.18
N TYR A 127 -22.75 14.05 3.25
CA TYR A 127 -22.62 14.52 1.87
C TYR A 127 -23.72 13.98 0.94
N ARG A 128 -24.63 13.14 1.47
CA ARG A 128 -25.69 12.44 0.73
C ARG A 128 -25.18 11.73 -0.51
N VAL A 129 -24.13 10.94 -0.31
CA VAL A 129 -23.54 10.04 -1.31
C VAL A 129 -23.58 8.60 -0.81
N GLY A 130 -23.39 7.61 -1.68
CA GLY A 130 -23.33 6.21 -1.23
C GLY A 130 -22.08 5.93 -0.41
N ALA A 131 -22.18 5.14 0.67
CA ALA A 131 -21.02 4.73 1.47
C ALA A 131 -19.94 4.00 0.64
N THR A 132 -20.38 3.18 -0.31
CA THR A 132 -19.50 2.55 -1.31
C THR A 132 -18.87 3.54 -2.28
N THR A 133 -19.49 4.70 -2.50
CA THR A 133 -18.93 5.79 -3.30
C THR A 133 -17.87 6.54 -2.51
N VAL A 134 -18.11 6.85 -1.23
CA VAL A 134 -17.09 7.46 -0.34
C VAL A 134 -15.87 6.57 -0.26
N SER A 135 -16.06 5.26 -0.05
CA SER A 135 -14.96 4.29 0.01
C SER A 135 -14.19 4.15 -1.30
N ARG A 136 -14.76 4.62 -2.43
CA ARG A 136 -14.07 4.69 -3.73
C ARG A 136 -13.38 6.03 -3.94
N ILE A 137 -13.91 7.12 -3.39
CA ILE A 137 -13.34 8.47 -3.53
C ILE A 137 -12.03 8.59 -2.73
N VAL A 138 -12.01 8.15 -1.47
CA VAL A 138 -10.83 8.32 -0.60
C VAL A 138 -9.57 7.64 -1.18
N PRO A 139 -9.63 6.40 -1.71
CA PRO A 139 -8.46 5.78 -2.32
C PRO A 139 -8.05 6.35 -3.68
N GLU A 140 -8.83 7.19 -4.35
CA GLU A 140 -8.39 7.81 -5.63
C GLU A 140 -7.15 8.71 -5.45
N PHE A 141 -6.87 9.11 -4.21
CA PHE A 141 -5.73 9.92 -3.86
C PHE A 141 -4.51 9.09 -3.37
N LEU A 142 -4.68 7.77 -3.18
CA LEU A 142 -3.60 6.81 -2.95
C LEU A 142 -3.43 5.94 -4.21
N THR A 143 -2.24 5.94 -4.81
CA THR A 143 -1.99 5.23 -6.08
C THR A 143 -1.67 3.76 -5.87
N THR A 144 -2.59 3.00 -5.27
CA THR A 144 -2.44 1.54 -5.18
C THR A 144 -2.69 0.92 -6.56
N PRO A 145 -1.71 0.21 -7.16
CA PRO A 145 -1.92 -0.49 -8.42
C PRO A 145 -2.98 -1.59 -8.28
N LYS A 146 -3.78 -1.78 -9.32
CA LYS A 146 -4.93 -2.71 -9.35
C LYS A 146 -4.85 -3.71 -10.50
N THR A 147 -3.99 -3.46 -11.48
CA THR A 147 -3.84 -4.29 -12.68
C THR A 147 -2.40 -4.75 -12.83
N ALA A 148 -2.21 -5.88 -13.53
CA ALA A 148 -0.88 -6.38 -13.86
C ALA A 148 -0.04 -5.33 -14.62
N ALA A 149 -0.64 -4.63 -15.59
CA ALA A 149 0.05 -3.58 -16.34
C ALA A 149 0.55 -2.43 -15.44
N GLU A 150 -0.24 -1.99 -14.46
CA GLU A 150 0.19 -0.97 -13.50
C GLU A 150 1.36 -1.45 -12.62
N TRP A 151 1.33 -2.72 -12.18
CA TRP A 151 2.43 -3.32 -11.43
C TRP A 151 3.69 -3.49 -12.28
N GLN A 152 3.55 -3.89 -13.54
CA GLN A 152 4.65 -4.01 -14.48
C GLN A 152 5.31 -2.66 -14.74
N ALA A 153 4.52 -1.57 -14.85
CA ALA A 153 5.07 -0.23 -14.93
C ALA A 153 5.89 0.16 -13.69
N LYS A 154 5.52 -0.30 -12.49
CA LYS A 154 6.34 -0.12 -11.28
C LYS A 154 7.65 -0.91 -11.36
N ALA A 155 7.61 -2.15 -11.84
CA ALA A 155 8.80 -2.96 -12.06
C ALA A 155 9.79 -2.31 -13.03
N VAL A 156 9.30 -1.78 -14.14
CA VAL A 156 10.12 -1.03 -15.09
C VAL A 156 10.78 0.18 -14.43
N ALA A 157 10.03 0.95 -13.64
CA ALA A 157 10.57 2.11 -12.93
C ALA A 157 11.64 1.72 -11.88
N PHE A 158 11.47 0.62 -11.16
CA PHE A 158 12.49 0.11 -10.24
C PHE A 158 13.73 -0.38 -10.96
N GLN A 159 13.57 -1.08 -12.09
CA GLN A 159 14.70 -1.51 -12.90
C GLN A 159 15.49 -0.30 -13.42
N GLN A 160 14.82 0.73 -13.91
CA GLN A 160 15.47 1.92 -14.49
C GLN A 160 16.18 2.80 -13.45
N ARG A 161 15.63 2.93 -12.23
CA ARG A 161 16.14 3.88 -11.21
C ARG A 161 16.98 3.23 -10.13
N TRP A 162 16.69 1.97 -9.82
CA TRP A 162 17.25 1.24 -8.69
C TRP A 162 17.89 -0.08 -9.10
N ASP A 163 17.88 -0.39 -10.40
CA ASP A 163 18.50 -1.56 -10.99
C ASP A 163 18.00 -2.89 -10.39
N TYR A 164 16.75 -2.94 -9.94
CA TYR A 164 16.17 -4.15 -9.37
C TYR A 164 15.03 -4.65 -10.27
N PRO A 165 15.23 -5.74 -11.05
CA PRO A 165 14.23 -6.23 -11.99
C PRO A 165 13.06 -6.85 -11.23
N HIS A 166 11.86 -6.75 -11.81
CA HIS A 166 10.62 -7.28 -11.23
C HIS A 166 10.28 -6.74 -9.81
N CYS A 167 11.00 -5.76 -9.27
CA CYS A 167 10.66 -5.13 -8.01
C CYS A 167 9.49 -4.15 -8.20
N VAL A 168 8.37 -4.37 -7.52
CA VAL A 168 7.18 -3.53 -7.67
C VAL A 168 6.98 -2.54 -6.52
N GLY A 169 7.80 -2.63 -5.48
CA GLY A 169 7.70 -1.79 -4.30
C GLY A 169 8.73 -2.14 -3.23
N ALA A 170 8.97 -1.20 -2.33
CA ALA A 170 9.70 -1.42 -1.10
C ALA A 170 8.77 -1.26 0.11
N ILE A 171 8.81 -2.21 1.05
CA ILE A 171 7.97 -2.22 2.25
C ILE A 171 8.81 -2.01 3.52
N ASP A 172 8.32 -1.17 4.42
CA ASP A 172 8.91 -0.94 5.73
C ASP A 172 7.84 -0.40 6.70
N GLY A 173 8.07 -0.60 8.00
CA GLY A 173 7.21 -0.11 9.06
C GLY A 173 7.89 0.93 9.95
N LYS A 174 7.08 1.85 10.45
CA LYS A 174 7.50 2.93 11.35
C LYS A 174 6.54 3.12 12.51
N HIS A 175 7.10 3.51 13.64
CA HIS A 175 6.33 3.99 14.79
C HIS A 175 5.98 5.47 14.61
N VAL A 176 4.68 5.74 14.57
CA VAL A 176 4.12 7.08 14.75
C VAL A 176 3.93 7.29 16.26
N VAL A 177 4.72 8.19 16.85
CA VAL A 177 4.71 8.42 18.31
C VAL A 177 3.43 9.14 18.72
N VAL A 178 2.70 8.56 19.66
CA VAL A 178 1.43 9.09 20.16
C VAL A 178 1.48 9.28 21.67
N GLU A 179 0.58 10.09 22.20
CA GLU A 179 0.26 10.12 23.61
C GLU A 179 -0.33 8.79 24.07
N ALA A 180 -0.07 8.42 25.32
CA ALA A 180 -0.61 7.22 25.95
C ALA A 180 -2.14 7.19 25.80
N PRO A 181 -2.71 6.24 25.05
CA PRO A 181 -4.14 6.20 24.86
C PRO A 181 -4.83 5.79 26.17
N ALA A 182 -5.94 6.47 26.51
CA ALA A 182 -6.69 6.17 27.72
C ALA A 182 -7.09 4.69 27.79
N ASN A 183 -6.93 4.07 28.96
CA ASN A 183 -7.29 2.67 29.23
C ASN A 183 -6.61 1.63 28.29
N SER A 184 -5.48 1.95 27.66
CA SER A 184 -4.81 1.03 26.72
C SER A 184 -3.73 0.14 27.36
N GLY A 185 -3.40 0.36 28.62
CA GLY A 185 -2.31 -0.35 29.31
C GLY A 185 -0.99 -0.20 28.54
N SER A 186 -0.38 -1.31 28.17
CA SER A 186 0.88 -1.35 27.41
C SER A 186 0.70 -1.72 25.92
N LEU A 187 -0.53 -1.76 25.40
CA LEU A 187 -0.80 -2.19 24.01
C LEU A 187 -0.05 -1.34 22.98
N TYR A 188 -0.03 -0.02 23.16
CA TYR A 188 0.67 0.90 22.27
C TYR A 188 2.11 1.19 22.73
N TYR A 189 2.56 0.57 23.82
CA TYR A 189 3.88 0.82 24.38
C TYR A 189 4.93 -0.02 23.64
N ASN A 190 5.82 0.65 22.92
CA ASN A 190 6.83 0.01 22.10
C ASN A 190 8.11 -0.33 22.89
N TYR A 191 9.00 -1.10 22.26
CA TYR A 191 10.28 -1.50 22.86
C TYR A 191 11.22 -0.32 23.16
N LYS A 192 11.00 0.85 22.54
CA LYS A 192 11.72 2.10 22.77
C LYS A 192 11.10 2.95 23.89
N ARG A 193 10.24 2.35 24.71
CA ARG A 193 9.62 2.99 25.89
C ARG A 193 8.77 4.22 25.53
N ARG A 194 8.13 4.19 24.35
CA ARG A 194 7.19 5.23 23.90
C ARG A 194 5.86 4.61 23.49
N PHE A 195 4.77 5.37 23.64
CA PHE A 195 3.50 5.01 23.04
C PHE A 195 3.52 5.34 21.55
N SER A 196 3.11 4.39 20.71
CA SER A 196 3.13 4.56 19.25
C SER A 196 2.13 3.66 18.54
N MET A 197 1.72 4.09 17.36
CA MET A 197 1.01 3.27 16.39
C MET A 197 1.98 2.82 15.30
N VAL A 198 1.81 1.59 14.82
CA VAL A 198 2.57 1.13 13.66
C VAL A 198 1.91 1.63 12.38
N LEU A 199 2.72 2.29 11.55
CA LEU A 199 2.46 2.60 10.15
C LEU A 199 3.31 1.67 9.29
N LEU A 200 2.68 0.78 8.55
CA LEU A 200 3.30 -0.05 7.52
C LEU A 200 3.04 0.58 6.16
N ALA A 201 4.04 0.69 5.29
CA ALA A 201 3.84 1.27 3.97
C ALA A 201 4.62 0.55 2.86
N VAL A 202 4.03 0.51 1.67
CA VAL A 202 4.70 0.16 0.42
C VAL A 202 4.91 1.43 -0.40
N VAL A 203 6.11 1.59 -0.93
CA VAL A 203 6.54 2.76 -1.69
C VAL A 203 7.08 2.34 -3.05
N ASP A 204 6.76 3.10 -4.09
CA ASP A 204 7.30 2.88 -5.44
C ASP A 204 8.65 3.56 -5.68
N ALA A 205 9.24 3.31 -6.85
CA ALA A 205 10.53 3.87 -7.28
C ALA A 205 10.62 5.41 -7.26
N ASP A 206 9.49 6.13 -7.20
CA ASP A 206 9.40 7.59 -7.17
C ASP A 206 9.16 8.14 -5.74
N TYR A 207 9.36 7.30 -4.71
CA TYR A 207 9.05 7.64 -3.33
C TYR A 207 7.56 7.92 -3.07
N LYS A 208 6.65 7.40 -3.89
CA LYS A 208 5.20 7.54 -3.68
C LYS A 208 4.68 6.35 -2.88
N PHE A 209 3.89 6.63 -1.85
CA PHE A 209 3.19 5.62 -1.07
C PHE A 209 2.11 4.96 -1.93
N THR A 210 2.31 3.70 -2.32
CA THR A 210 1.34 2.91 -3.08
C THR A 210 0.37 2.18 -2.17
N TYR A 211 0.79 1.88 -0.94
CA TYR A 211 -0.06 1.27 0.06
C TYR A 211 0.36 1.74 1.46
N ILE A 212 -0.62 1.92 2.35
CA ILE A 212 -0.39 2.19 3.77
C ILE A 212 -1.37 1.37 4.62
N ASP A 213 -0.92 0.86 5.75
CA ASP A 213 -1.75 0.31 6.82
C ASP A 213 -1.32 0.96 8.14
N ILE A 214 -2.29 1.52 8.87
CA ILE A 214 -2.06 2.16 10.15
C ILE A 214 -3.11 1.72 11.17
N GLY A 215 -2.64 1.30 12.34
CA GLY A 215 -3.54 0.89 13.41
C GLY A 215 -3.01 -0.25 14.27
N ALA A 216 -1.98 -0.95 13.82
CA ALA A 216 -1.35 -2.00 14.60
C ALA A 216 -0.73 -1.46 15.90
N TYR A 217 -0.75 -2.32 16.91
CA TYR A 217 -0.28 -1.99 18.25
C TYR A 217 1.23 -1.74 18.25
N GLY A 218 1.69 -0.75 19.01
CA GLY A 218 3.12 -0.38 19.10
C GLY A 218 4.05 -1.49 19.59
N LYS A 219 3.51 -2.57 20.18
CA LYS A 219 4.28 -3.77 20.56
C LYS A 219 4.59 -4.72 19.40
N GLN A 220 3.92 -4.59 18.25
CA GLN A 220 4.04 -5.53 17.12
C GLN A 220 5.26 -5.22 16.23
N SER A 221 5.93 -6.27 15.73
CA SER A 221 7.04 -6.20 14.77
C SER A 221 6.55 -6.03 13.32
N ASP A 222 7.46 -5.64 12.41
CA ASP A 222 7.18 -5.52 10.96
C ASP A 222 6.56 -6.78 10.36
N GLY A 223 7.18 -7.94 10.61
CA GLY A 223 6.65 -9.22 10.15
C GLY A 223 5.28 -9.57 10.73
N ALA A 224 5.02 -9.22 11.99
CA ALA A 224 3.73 -9.48 12.63
C ALA A 224 2.63 -8.54 12.10
N VAL A 225 2.95 -7.26 11.90
CA VAL A 225 2.01 -6.29 11.31
C VAL A 225 1.76 -6.63 9.85
N SER A 226 2.79 -6.95 9.07
CA SER A 226 2.65 -7.39 7.69
C SER A 226 1.75 -8.62 7.58
N SER A 227 2.01 -9.66 8.37
CA SER A 227 1.21 -10.89 8.36
C SER A 227 -0.24 -10.69 8.80
N ALA A 228 -0.56 -9.61 9.51
CA ALA A 228 -1.91 -9.25 9.92
C ALA A 228 -2.55 -8.19 9.00
N SER A 229 -1.74 -7.42 8.27
CA SER A 229 -2.17 -6.34 7.38
C SER A 229 -2.79 -6.90 6.11
N SER A 230 -3.73 -6.15 5.53
CA SER A 230 -4.36 -6.57 4.28
C SER A 230 -3.37 -6.63 3.10
N SER A 231 -2.30 -5.83 3.09
CA SER A 231 -1.25 -5.92 2.06
C SER A 231 -0.34 -7.11 2.26
N GLY A 232 0.25 -7.31 3.45
CA GLY A 232 1.12 -8.45 3.69
C GLY A 232 0.38 -9.78 3.53
N LEU A 233 -0.90 -9.84 3.92
CA LEU A 233 -1.79 -10.96 3.59
C LEU A 233 -2.01 -11.12 2.08
N ALA A 234 -2.18 -10.03 1.34
CA ALA A 234 -2.40 -10.10 -0.11
C ALA A 234 -1.14 -10.49 -0.91
N PHE A 235 0.05 -10.10 -0.46
CA PHE A 235 1.34 -10.57 -1.02
C PHE A 235 1.68 -12.00 -0.60
N ALA A 236 1.19 -12.45 0.55
CA ALA A 236 1.31 -13.83 1.02
C ALA A 236 0.21 -14.76 0.44
N ALA A 237 -0.82 -14.21 -0.21
CA ALA A 237 -1.97 -14.98 -0.65
C ALA A 237 -1.63 -15.86 -1.86
N PRO A 238 -2.02 -17.15 -1.86
CA PRO A 238 -1.72 -18.07 -2.96
C PRO A 238 -2.43 -17.73 -4.28
N ASN A 239 -3.50 -16.93 -4.25
CA ASN A 239 -4.36 -16.66 -5.40
C ASN A 239 -4.08 -15.32 -6.11
N ASN A 240 -2.89 -14.73 -5.93
CA ASN A 240 -2.52 -13.44 -6.53
C ASN A 240 -3.62 -12.35 -6.35
N GLN A 241 -4.04 -12.10 -5.11
CA GLN A 241 -5.13 -11.16 -4.82
C GLN A 241 -4.85 -9.71 -5.27
N LEU A 242 -3.59 -9.39 -5.56
CA LEU A 242 -3.13 -8.08 -5.99
C LEU A 242 -3.09 -7.91 -7.51
N ASN A 243 -3.41 -8.95 -8.28
CA ASN A 243 -3.27 -8.98 -9.74
C ASN A 243 -1.84 -8.62 -10.18
N LEU A 244 -0.83 -9.13 -9.48
CA LEU A 244 0.56 -9.06 -9.94
C LEU A 244 0.66 -9.72 -11.34
N PRO A 245 1.59 -9.28 -12.19
CA PRO A 245 1.82 -9.95 -13.47
C PRO A 245 2.24 -11.40 -13.26
N GLU A 246 2.02 -12.23 -14.27
CA GLU A 246 2.55 -13.59 -14.29
C GLU A 246 4.09 -13.57 -14.28
N ASP A 247 4.69 -14.65 -13.79
CA ASP A 247 6.14 -14.78 -13.77
C ASP A 247 6.71 -14.64 -15.19
N SER A 248 7.73 -13.82 -15.35
CA SER A 248 8.40 -13.58 -16.63
C SER A 248 9.90 -13.83 -16.50
N ALA A 249 10.58 -14.12 -17.60
CA ALA A 249 12.04 -14.10 -17.59
C ALA A 249 12.53 -12.66 -17.39
N ILE A 250 13.73 -12.50 -16.83
CA ILE A 250 14.41 -11.20 -16.81
C ILE A 250 15.11 -11.03 -18.16
N ASP A 251 14.89 -9.90 -18.81
CA ASP A 251 15.50 -9.58 -20.11
C ASP A 251 17.02 -9.82 -20.10
N GLY A 252 17.48 -10.68 -21.00
CA GLY A 252 18.89 -11.04 -21.15
C GLY A 252 19.38 -12.14 -20.20
N ALA A 253 18.55 -12.67 -19.30
CA ALA A 253 18.87 -13.73 -18.33
C ALA A 253 17.87 -14.90 -18.37
N ASP A 254 17.42 -15.28 -19.58
CA ASP A 254 16.39 -16.30 -19.80
C ASP A 254 16.72 -17.67 -19.19
N HIS A 255 18.02 -17.99 -19.07
CA HIS A 255 18.51 -19.25 -18.49
C HIS A 255 18.17 -19.42 -17.00
N LEU A 256 17.86 -18.34 -16.29
CA LEU A 256 17.39 -18.39 -14.89
C LEU A 256 15.91 -18.82 -14.80
N GLY A 257 15.21 -18.87 -15.94
CA GLY A 257 13.79 -19.15 -16.05
C GLY A 257 12.90 -18.01 -15.53
N PRO A 258 11.58 -18.21 -15.55
CA PRO A 258 10.64 -17.18 -15.12
C PRO A 258 10.76 -16.90 -13.62
N LEU A 259 10.71 -15.62 -13.26
CA LEU A 259 10.77 -15.10 -11.90
C LEU A 259 9.54 -14.25 -11.57
N PRO A 260 9.05 -14.29 -10.32
CA PRO A 260 7.89 -13.52 -9.92
C PRO A 260 8.22 -12.04 -9.75
N TYR A 261 7.18 -11.22 -9.75
CA TYR A 261 7.23 -9.83 -9.31
C TYR A 261 7.24 -9.76 -7.78
N VAL A 262 8.15 -8.96 -7.22
CA VAL A 262 8.47 -8.99 -5.78
C VAL A 262 8.45 -7.60 -5.15
N ILE A 263 8.22 -7.57 -3.84
CA ILE A 263 8.49 -6.41 -2.99
C ILE A 263 9.75 -6.67 -2.19
N VAL A 264 10.61 -5.65 -2.09
CA VAL A 264 11.80 -5.69 -1.23
C VAL A 264 11.45 -5.24 0.18
N ALA A 265 11.85 -6.03 1.16
CA ALA A 265 11.53 -5.82 2.57
C ALA A 265 12.80 -5.88 3.43
N ASP A 266 12.71 -5.43 4.68
CA ASP A 266 13.79 -5.61 5.64
C ASP A 266 13.87 -7.06 6.18
N GLU A 267 14.88 -7.36 7.00
CA GLU A 267 15.10 -8.70 7.56
C GLU A 267 13.97 -9.15 8.52
N ALA A 268 13.21 -8.22 9.10
CA ALA A 268 12.12 -8.50 10.03
C ALA A 268 10.86 -9.03 9.33
N PHE A 269 10.77 -8.88 8.00
CA PHE A 269 9.70 -9.48 7.21
C PHE A 269 9.98 -10.97 6.89
N PRO A 270 8.93 -11.78 6.71
CA PRO A 270 9.10 -13.15 6.25
C PRO A 270 9.61 -13.19 4.80
N LEU A 271 10.47 -14.16 4.48
CA LEU A 271 10.83 -14.45 3.10
C LEU A 271 9.69 -15.25 2.45
N GLN A 272 9.05 -14.68 1.42
CA GLN A 272 7.92 -15.27 0.70
C GLN A 272 8.08 -15.10 -0.80
N ARG A 273 7.26 -15.78 -1.62
CA ARG A 273 7.32 -15.72 -3.09
C ARG A 273 7.37 -14.29 -3.65
N HIS A 274 6.52 -13.40 -3.13
CA HIS A 274 6.43 -12.00 -3.58
C HIS A 274 7.06 -11.01 -2.58
N MET A 275 7.79 -11.48 -1.58
CA MET A 275 8.43 -10.64 -0.56
C MET A 275 9.86 -11.10 -0.29
N MET A 276 10.81 -10.34 -0.81
CA MET A 276 12.24 -10.62 -0.69
C MET A 276 12.84 -9.89 0.50
N ARG A 277 13.85 -10.49 1.14
CA ARG A 277 14.62 -9.90 2.25
C ARG A 277 16.11 -10.21 2.07
N PRO A 278 17.03 -9.47 2.72
CA PRO A 278 18.47 -9.75 2.61
C PRO A 278 18.84 -11.18 3.07
N PHE A 279 20.00 -11.68 2.62
CA PHE A 279 20.65 -12.83 3.24
C PHE A 279 21.07 -12.48 4.68
N PRO A 280 20.77 -13.34 5.66
CA PRO A 280 21.15 -13.11 7.06
C PRO A 280 22.63 -13.41 7.29
N GLY A 281 23.25 -12.74 8.27
CA GLY A 281 24.60 -13.06 8.77
C GLY A 281 25.73 -12.15 8.29
N LYS A 282 26.91 -12.29 8.91
CA LYS A 282 28.14 -11.53 8.62
C LYS A 282 29.16 -12.27 7.73
N SER A 283 28.93 -13.55 7.46
CA SER A 283 29.78 -14.39 6.59
C SER A 283 29.07 -14.60 5.25
N SER A 284 28.95 -13.54 4.48
CA SER A 284 28.31 -13.55 3.17
C SER A 284 29.31 -13.93 2.08
N THR A 285 28.86 -14.70 1.10
CA THR A 285 29.62 -14.86 -0.16
C THR A 285 29.55 -13.55 -0.94
N LEU A 286 30.50 -13.32 -1.87
CA LEU A 286 30.45 -12.17 -2.78
C LEU A 286 29.11 -12.05 -3.52
N GLU A 287 28.50 -13.18 -3.87
CA GLU A 287 27.17 -13.26 -4.48
C GLU A 287 26.08 -12.76 -3.52
N GLN A 288 26.09 -13.21 -2.26
CA GLN A 288 25.13 -12.76 -1.25
C GLN A 288 25.29 -11.27 -0.93
N ASP A 289 26.54 -10.76 -0.94
CA ASP A 289 26.82 -9.34 -0.75
C ASP A 289 26.35 -8.49 -1.93
N ALA A 290 26.57 -8.96 -3.16
CA ALA A 290 26.05 -8.32 -4.36
C ALA A 290 24.52 -8.20 -4.29
N TYR A 291 23.84 -9.30 -3.95
CA TYR A 291 22.39 -9.29 -3.73
C TYR A 291 22.00 -8.32 -2.62
N ASN A 292 22.62 -8.42 -1.44
CA ASN A 292 22.28 -7.58 -0.28
C ASN A 292 22.46 -6.09 -0.58
N TYR A 293 23.49 -5.73 -1.33
CA TYR A 293 23.72 -4.36 -1.75
C TYR A 293 22.61 -3.85 -2.69
N ARG A 294 22.26 -4.62 -3.72
CA ARG A 294 21.18 -4.30 -4.67
C ARG A 294 19.83 -4.22 -3.99
N HIS A 295 19.55 -5.17 -3.12
CA HIS A 295 18.37 -5.22 -2.26
C HIS A 295 18.29 -4.00 -1.35
N SER A 296 19.39 -3.64 -0.70
CA SER A 296 19.46 -2.45 0.16
C SER A 296 19.19 -1.17 -0.63
N ARG A 297 19.77 -1.01 -1.83
CA ARG A 297 19.50 0.14 -2.70
C ARG A 297 18.02 0.30 -3.05
N ALA A 298 17.37 -0.78 -3.51
CA ALA A 298 15.94 -0.73 -3.82
C ALA A 298 15.09 -0.47 -2.56
N ARG A 299 15.48 -1.04 -1.41
CA ARG A 299 14.76 -0.86 -0.13
C ARG A 299 14.92 0.55 0.44
N ARG A 300 16.05 1.25 0.22
CA ARG A 300 16.27 2.64 0.68
C ARG A 300 15.18 3.60 0.21
N VAL A 301 14.47 3.27 -0.86
CA VAL A 301 13.34 4.06 -1.37
C VAL A 301 12.25 4.26 -0.32
N VAL A 302 11.84 3.22 0.41
CA VAL A 302 10.80 3.38 1.45
C VAL A 302 11.34 4.12 2.68
N GLU A 303 12.60 3.92 3.04
CA GLU A 303 13.24 4.67 4.13
C GLU A 303 13.30 6.17 3.84
N ASN A 304 13.77 6.53 2.65
CA ASN A 304 13.84 7.91 2.19
C ASN A 304 12.43 8.53 2.09
N ALA A 305 11.43 7.78 1.64
CA ALA A 305 10.06 8.28 1.60
C ALA A 305 9.52 8.62 3.00
N PHE A 306 9.81 7.80 4.01
CA PHE A 306 9.46 8.11 5.40
C PHE A 306 10.20 9.34 5.92
N VAL A 307 11.49 9.50 5.62
CA VAL A 307 12.27 10.69 5.99
C VAL A 307 11.69 11.94 5.32
N ILE A 308 11.42 11.91 4.02
CA ILE A 308 10.81 13.04 3.29
C ILE A 308 9.44 13.38 3.89
N LEU A 309 8.63 12.37 4.22
CA LEU A 309 7.33 12.56 4.85
C LEU A 309 7.46 13.26 6.20
N SER A 310 8.38 12.82 7.07
CA SER A 310 8.55 13.42 8.39
C SER A 310 9.14 14.83 8.34
N GLU A 311 10.16 15.05 7.51
CA GLU A 311 10.77 16.37 7.35
C GLU A 311 9.78 17.39 6.79
N ARG A 312 8.93 16.97 5.85
CA ARG A 312 7.87 17.81 5.28
C ARG A 312 6.78 18.11 6.30
N TRP A 313 6.39 17.12 7.10
CA TRP A 313 5.31 17.23 8.07
C TRP A 313 5.86 17.08 9.49
N ARG A 314 6.29 18.22 10.06
CA ARG A 314 6.96 18.29 11.38
C ARG A 314 6.18 17.66 12.53
N VAL A 315 4.88 17.42 12.38
CA VAL A 315 4.04 16.69 13.34
C VAL A 315 4.57 15.29 13.68
N TYR A 316 5.34 14.66 12.78
CA TYR A 316 5.99 13.38 13.03
C TYR A 316 7.21 13.45 13.96
N HIS A 317 7.75 14.64 14.22
CA HIS A 317 8.90 14.84 15.12
C HIS A 317 8.48 15.02 16.58
N THR A 318 7.18 15.21 16.84
CA THR A 318 6.63 15.43 18.18
C THR A 318 5.75 14.26 18.61
N LYS A 319 5.48 14.19 19.92
CA LYS A 319 4.48 13.28 20.46
C LYS A 319 3.11 13.78 20.02
N ILE A 320 2.40 13.02 19.19
CA ILE A 320 1.07 13.39 18.72
C ILE A 320 0.05 13.20 19.86
N THR A 321 -0.58 14.27 20.32
CA THR A 321 -1.47 14.29 21.50
C THR A 321 -2.96 14.12 21.17
N VAL A 322 -3.30 13.83 19.92
CA VAL A 322 -4.70 13.61 19.50
C VAL A 322 -5.12 12.15 19.66
N LEU A 323 -6.44 11.90 19.65
CA LEU A 323 -7.01 10.55 19.69
C LEU A 323 -6.45 9.65 18.58
N LEU A 324 -6.30 8.35 18.85
CA LEU A 324 -5.71 7.38 17.90
C LEU A 324 -6.40 7.38 16.52
N GLU A 325 -7.72 7.55 16.49
CA GLU A 325 -8.45 7.68 15.23
C GLU A 325 -8.03 8.93 14.45
N SER A 326 -7.80 10.05 15.14
CA SER A 326 -7.25 11.28 14.56
C SER A 326 -5.82 11.07 14.02
N VAL A 327 -5.00 10.26 14.69
CA VAL A 327 -3.66 9.90 14.22
C VAL A 327 -3.71 9.14 12.90
N LYS A 328 -4.59 8.13 12.78
CA LYS A 328 -4.75 7.37 11.51
C LYS A 328 -5.04 8.30 10.34
N LYS A 329 -5.91 9.29 10.54
CA LYS A 329 -6.37 10.21 9.51
C LYS A 329 -5.29 11.20 9.13
N LEU A 330 -4.56 11.71 10.12
CA LEU A 330 -3.38 12.54 9.90
C LEU A 330 -2.36 11.80 9.02
N VAL A 331 -2.12 10.52 9.29
CA VAL A 331 -1.18 9.72 8.51
C VAL A 331 -1.67 9.48 7.09
N MET A 332 -2.95 9.15 6.92
CA MET A 332 -3.56 9.05 5.59
C MET A 332 -3.50 10.38 4.83
N ALA A 333 -3.70 11.51 5.51
CA ALA A 333 -3.71 12.84 4.90
C ALA A 333 -2.34 13.23 4.39
N THR A 334 -1.33 13.12 5.27
CA THR A 334 0.05 13.51 4.97
C THR A 334 0.68 12.63 3.89
N THR A 335 0.34 11.34 3.82
CA THR A 335 0.81 10.42 2.76
C THR A 335 0.16 10.73 1.40
N VAL A 336 -1.14 11.03 1.38
CA VAL A 336 -1.83 11.53 0.18
C VAL A 336 -1.19 12.84 -0.31
N LEU A 337 -1.04 13.83 0.57
CA LEU A 337 -0.44 15.11 0.22
C LEU A 337 1.01 14.94 -0.25
N HIS A 338 1.78 14.05 0.38
CA HIS A 338 3.12 13.71 -0.07
C HIS A 338 3.14 13.18 -1.51
N ASN A 339 2.28 12.23 -1.84
CA ASN A 339 2.20 11.66 -3.18
C ASN A 339 1.86 12.73 -4.23
N MET A 340 0.96 13.64 -3.88
CA MET A 340 0.57 14.75 -4.75
C MET A 340 1.76 15.67 -5.04
N LEU A 341 2.56 16.01 -4.03
CA LEU A 341 3.76 16.85 -4.18
C LEU A 341 4.89 16.13 -4.92
N GLN A 342 5.06 14.81 -4.74
CA GLN A 342 6.08 14.05 -5.48
C GLN A 342 5.79 13.96 -6.98
N ARG A 343 4.52 14.03 -7.41
CA ARG A 343 4.17 14.09 -8.84
C ARG A 343 4.66 15.37 -9.52
N GLN A 344 4.76 16.48 -8.79
CA GLN A 344 5.23 17.75 -9.34
C GLN A 344 6.73 17.73 -9.62
N ARG A 345 7.55 17.09 -8.75
CA ARG A 345 9.00 16.94 -8.98
C ARG A 345 9.32 16.08 -10.21
N GLY A 346 8.54 15.05 -10.49
CA GLY A 346 8.71 14.22 -11.68
C GLY A 346 8.42 14.95 -13.00
N ALA A 347 7.71 16.08 -12.97
CA ALA A 347 7.39 16.90 -14.14
C ALA A 347 8.38 18.06 -14.35
N SER A 348 9.27 18.34 -13.39
CA SER A 348 10.14 19.53 -13.39
C SER A 348 11.63 19.27 -13.19
N SER A 349 12.10 18.02 -13.17
CA SER A 349 13.54 17.74 -13.10
C SER A 349 13.95 16.48 -13.86
N GLU A 350 14.47 16.68 -15.07
CA GLU A 350 15.64 15.94 -15.55
C GLU A 350 16.85 16.45 -14.77
N SER A 351 17.15 15.83 -13.63
CA SER A 351 18.47 15.93 -13.00
C SER A 351 18.71 14.69 -12.17
N THR A 352 19.35 13.73 -12.82
CA THR A 352 20.00 12.53 -12.30
C THR A 352 21.04 12.90 -11.22
N ASP A 353 21.29 11.95 -10.30
CA ASP A 353 22.59 11.72 -9.63
C ASP A 353 23.03 12.55 -8.39
N ALA A 354 22.11 13.05 -7.55
CA ALA A 354 22.52 13.73 -6.29
C ALA A 354 21.95 13.17 -4.97
N ALA A 355 21.43 11.92 -4.96
CA ALA A 355 20.79 11.34 -3.76
C ALA A 355 21.61 10.23 -3.07
N ASP A 356 22.92 10.15 -3.32
CA ASP A 356 23.82 9.21 -2.61
C ASP A 356 24.47 9.82 -1.36
N SER A 357 24.03 11.01 -0.95
CA SER A 357 24.41 11.61 0.33
C SER A 357 23.75 10.86 1.49
N HIS A 358 24.59 10.20 2.29
CA HIS A 358 24.24 9.61 3.58
C HIS A 358 23.63 10.70 4.50
N VAL A 359 22.31 10.81 4.56
CA VAL A 359 21.65 11.60 5.60
C VAL A 359 21.55 10.73 6.85
N GLN A 360 22.63 10.68 7.63
CA GLN A 360 22.59 10.28 9.04
C GLN A 360 21.96 11.43 9.85
N GLN A 361 20.66 11.67 9.68
CA GLN A 361 19.89 12.46 10.64
C GLN A 361 19.04 11.52 11.49
N ALA A 362 18.87 11.88 12.76
CA ALA A 362 18.00 11.16 13.68
C ALA A 362 16.57 11.13 13.11
N ALA A 363 16.18 10.01 12.52
CA ALA A 363 14.89 9.85 11.87
C ALA A 363 13.75 10.10 12.87
N ALA A 364 12.81 10.98 12.50
CA ALA A 364 11.64 11.30 13.32
C ALA A 364 10.77 10.06 13.59
N LEU A 365 10.63 9.23 12.57
CA LEU A 365 9.93 7.97 12.60
C LEU A 365 10.89 6.84 13.02
N GLN A 366 10.49 6.09 14.03
CA GLN A 366 11.34 5.03 14.58
C GLN A 366 11.05 3.68 13.88
N PRO A 367 12.08 2.89 13.50
CA PRO A 367 11.88 1.55 12.93
C PRO A 367 11.24 0.58 13.94
N LEU A 368 10.48 -0.41 13.46
CA LEU A 368 9.88 -1.43 14.32
C LEU A 368 10.91 -2.46 14.82
N HIS A 369 10.45 -3.43 15.63
CA HIS A 369 11.27 -4.50 16.19
C HIS A 369 11.44 -5.67 15.21
N ARG A 370 12.60 -6.34 15.22
CA ARG A 370 12.95 -7.44 14.32
C ARG A 370 12.55 -8.80 14.91
N MET A 371 11.79 -9.62 14.18
CA MET A 371 11.61 -11.05 14.48
C MET A 371 11.69 -11.87 13.19
N GLY A 372 12.72 -12.71 13.06
CA GLY A 372 12.94 -13.52 11.86
C GLY A 372 11.96 -14.70 11.77
N SER A 373 11.33 -14.88 10.61
CA SER A 373 10.60 -16.10 10.23
C SER A 373 11.41 -16.94 9.22
N ARG A 374 11.22 -18.27 9.17
CA ARG A 374 11.83 -19.15 8.15
C ARG A 374 11.04 -19.05 6.83
N GLY A 375 11.74 -18.88 5.71
CA GLY A 375 11.13 -18.87 4.37
C GLY A 375 10.86 -20.28 3.83
N THR A 376 9.96 -20.39 2.85
CA THR A 376 9.74 -21.65 2.11
C THR A 376 10.90 -21.93 1.15
N ASN A 377 11.13 -23.20 0.79
CA ASN A 377 12.17 -23.56 -0.18
C ASN A 377 12.00 -22.80 -1.51
N ALA A 378 10.76 -22.70 -2.01
CA ALA A 378 10.46 -21.94 -3.23
C ALA A 378 10.86 -20.44 -3.11
N ALA A 379 10.62 -19.81 -1.96
CA ALA A 379 11.01 -18.42 -1.75
C ALA A 379 12.55 -18.25 -1.61
N ILE A 380 13.23 -19.26 -1.07
CA ILE A 380 14.70 -19.31 -1.03
C ILE A 380 15.26 -19.42 -2.45
N ASP A 381 14.69 -20.31 -3.28
CA ASP A 381 15.13 -20.50 -4.67
C ASP A 381 14.95 -19.24 -5.50
N ILE A 382 13.81 -18.54 -5.35
CA ILE A 382 13.57 -17.24 -6.00
C ILE A 382 14.67 -16.23 -5.60
N ARG A 383 14.96 -16.11 -4.31
CA ARG A 383 16.01 -15.20 -3.84
C ARG A 383 17.38 -15.57 -4.39
N ASN A 384 17.71 -16.86 -4.41
CA ASN A 384 18.98 -17.35 -4.95
C ASN A 384 19.11 -17.05 -6.45
N LYS A 385 18.03 -17.17 -7.23
CA LYS A 385 18.03 -16.78 -8.65
C LYS A 385 18.24 -15.28 -8.86
N PHE A 386 17.63 -14.43 -8.04
CA PHE A 386 17.94 -12.99 -8.05
C PHE A 386 19.42 -12.73 -7.66
N SER A 387 19.95 -13.49 -6.71
CA SER A 387 21.35 -13.42 -6.30
C SER A 387 22.32 -13.78 -7.44
N GLN A 388 22.00 -14.86 -8.16
CA GLN A 388 22.72 -15.30 -9.33
C GLN A 388 22.67 -14.23 -10.43
N TYR A 389 21.48 -13.68 -10.72
CA TYR A 389 21.31 -12.57 -11.67
C TYR A 389 22.21 -11.38 -11.34
N PHE A 390 22.20 -10.88 -10.10
CA PHE A 390 23.04 -9.74 -9.73
C PHE A 390 24.55 -10.03 -9.76
N THR A 391 24.93 -11.31 -9.76
CA THR A 391 26.32 -11.75 -9.88
C THR A 391 26.76 -11.88 -11.34
N GLU A 392 25.88 -12.40 -12.20
CA GLU A 392 26.13 -12.56 -13.65
C GLU A 392 26.04 -11.24 -14.41
N TYR A 393 25.20 -10.31 -13.93
CA TYR A 393 24.98 -8.98 -14.54
C TYR A 393 25.38 -7.87 -13.55
N PRO A 394 26.66 -7.79 -13.13
CA PRO A 394 27.10 -6.80 -12.15
C PRO A 394 27.14 -5.41 -12.78
N LEU A 395 26.77 -4.39 -12.01
CA LEU A 395 27.01 -3.02 -12.45
C LEU A 395 28.47 -2.60 -12.27
N PRO A 396 28.97 -1.64 -13.08
CA PRO A 396 30.37 -1.23 -13.07
C PRO A 396 30.91 -0.84 -11.68
N TRP A 397 30.06 -0.29 -10.83
CA TRP A 397 30.40 0.14 -9.48
C TRP A 397 30.09 -0.90 -8.39
N GLN A 398 29.36 -1.98 -8.68
CA GLN A 398 28.82 -2.88 -7.65
C GLN A 398 29.90 -3.48 -6.75
N ASN A 399 30.92 -4.07 -7.36
CA ASN A 399 31.95 -4.81 -6.63
C ASN A 399 32.88 -3.90 -5.82
N SER A 400 33.04 -2.63 -6.21
CA SER A 400 33.83 -1.67 -5.44
C SER A 400 33.11 -1.24 -4.16
N TYR A 401 31.79 -1.04 -4.21
CA TYR A 401 30.98 -0.72 -3.03
C TYR A 401 30.84 -1.91 -2.08
N VAL A 402 30.63 -3.12 -2.60
CA VAL A 402 30.58 -4.35 -1.79
C VAL A 402 31.88 -4.53 -1.02
N ARG A 403 33.04 -4.39 -1.69
CA ARG A 403 34.35 -4.52 -1.03
C ARG A 403 34.63 -3.45 0.02
N ARG A 404 34.18 -2.20 -0.19
CA ARG A 404 34.28 -1.12 0.81
C ARG A 404 33.41 -1.36 2.04
N GLY A 405 32.25 -2.00 1.87
CA GLY A 405 31.34 -2.35 2.96
C GLY A 405 31.85 -3.48 3.86
N LEU A 406 32.76 -4.32 3.36
CA LEU A 406 33.41 -5.41 4.12
C LEU A 406 34.62 -4.93 4.96
N THR A 407 35.16 -3.74 4.67
CA THR A 407 36.35 -3.18 5.33
C THR A 407 36.03 -2.22 6.48
N ASN A 408 34.76 -1.87 6.68
CA ASN A 408 34.25 -1.07 7.80
C ASN A 408 33.41 -1.94 8.73
#